data_AF-A0A2V6S3E9-F1
#
_entry.id   AF-A0A2V6S3E9-F1
#
_cell.length_a   1.000
_cell.length_b   1.000
_cell.length_c   1.000
_cell.angle_alpha   90.00
_cell.angle_beta   90.00
_cell.angle_gamma   90.00
#
_symmetry.space_group_name_H-M   'P 1'
#
loop_
_entity.id
_entity.type
_entity.pdbx_description
1 polymer ?
#
loop_
_entity_poly.entity_id
_entity_poly.type
_entity_poly.pdbx_seq_one_letter_code
_entity_poly.pdbx_strand_id
1 'polypeptide(L)'
;MLGRNHVHTLASAGGAPAPRRPAARTATEALMASILYVGTSGTDDPTRAGFPFNFALGAVEAGHAPEIFIAGEAAYLVKQEIASAVLPVGMPPLAEMIRKVVEHRVPVWV
;
A
#
# COMPACT_ATOMS: atom_id res chain seq x y z
N MET A 1 1.08 -20.43 56.23
CA MET A 1 2.09 -20.99 55.30
C MET A 1 1.88 -20.32 53.94
N LEU A 2 2.95 -19.77 53.39
CA LEU A 2 3.02 -18.81 52.28
C LEU A 2 2.40 -19.29 50.96
N GLY A 3 1.89 -18.33 50.18
CA GLY A 3 1.54 -18.50 48.76
C GLY A 3 1.09 -17.20 48.08
N ARG A 4 1.94 -16.17 48.09
CA ARG A 4 1.79 -14.93 47.29
C ARG A 4 1.83 -15.29 45.80
N ASN A 5 0.81 -14.91 45.02
CA ASN A 5 0.93 -14.78 43.57
C ASN A 5 0.57 -13.37 43.12
N HIS A 6 1.50 -12.81 42.35
CA HIS A 6 1.58 -11.43 41.91
C HIS A 6 0.59 -11.12 40.78
N VAL A 7 -0.06 -9.95 40.91
CA VAL A 7 -0.29 -8.87 39.93
C VAL A 7 -0.10 -9.22 38.44
N HIS A 8 -1.14 -8.98 37.62
CA HIS A 8 -1.12 -7.99 36.52
C HIS A 8 -2.48 -8.00 35.77
N THR A 9 -3.37 -7.12 36.21
CA THR A 9 -4.50 -6.63 35.41
C THR A 9 -3.94 -5.92 34.18
N LEU A 10 -4.02 -6.54 33.00
CA LEU A 10 -3.77 -5.84 31.74
C LEU A 10 -5.09 -5.27 31.23
N ALA A 11 -5.36 -4.05 31.67
CA ALA A 11 -6.17 -3.13 30.90
C ALA A 11 -5.36 -2.73 29.65
N SER A 12 -5.85 -3.08 28.47
CA SER A 12 -5.66 -2.24 27.30
C SER A 12 -6.91 -2.33 26.43
N ALA A 13 -7.92 -1.56 26.84
CA ALA A 13 -8.85 -1.00 25.89
C ALA A 13 -8.04 -0.01 25.04
N GLY A 14 -7.32 -0.53 24.04
CA GLY A 14 -6.73 0.26 22.98
C GLY A 14 -7.84 0.82 22.11
N GLY A 15 -8.60 1.77 22.65
CA GLY A 15 -9.53 2.60 21.93
C GLY A 15 -8.74 3.49 20.96
N ALA A 16 -8.31 2.91 19.85
CA ALA A 16 -8.01 3.71 18.68
C ALA A 16 -9.30 4.45 18.34
N PRO A 17 -9.30 5.79 18.21
CA PRO A 17 -10.48 6.49 17.78
C PRO A 17 -10.90 5.90 16.43
N ALA A 18 -12.16 5.47 16.32
CA ALA A 18 -12.73 5.09 15.03
C ALA A 18 -12.39 6.22 14.03
N PRO A 19 -11.94 5.89 12.81
CA PRO A 19 -11.62 6.92 11.81
C PRO A 19 -12.83 7.85 11.72
N ARG A 20 -12.63 9.13 12.06
CA ARG A 20 -13.70 10.11 11.97
C ARG A 20 -14.06 10.19 10.50
N ARG A 21 -15.16 9.56 10.11
CA ARG A 21 -15.78 9.78 8.80
C ARG A 21 -15.92 11.29 8.66
N PRO A 22 -15.25 11.94 7.69
CA PRO A 22 -15.50 13.36 7.46
C PRO A 22 -17.00 13.48 7.20
N ALA A 23 -17.65 14.40 7.92
CA ALA A 23 -19.07 14.71 7.71
C ALA A 23 -19.35 14.81 6.21
N ALA A 24 -20.47 14.24 5.76
CA ALA A 24 -20.85 14.20 4.35
C ALA A 24 -20.63 15.57 3.69
N ARG A 25 -19.55 15.69 2.90
CA ARG A 25 -19.25 16.92 2.19
C ARG A 25 -19.90 16.83 0.82
N THR A 26 -20.95 17.60 0.62
CA THR A 26 -21.32 18.09 -0.70
C THR A 26 -20.18 19.02 -1.14
N ALA A 27 -19.18 18.49 -1.84
CA ALA A 27 -18.08 19.28 -2.38
C ALA A 27 -18.06 19.10 -3.90
N THR A 28 -18.57 20.10 -4.61
CA THR A 28 -18.46 20.26 -6.06
C THR A 28 -17.08 20.86 -6.38
N GLU A 29 -16.04 20.15 -5.98
CA GLU A 29 -14.64 20.30 -6.38
C GLU A 29 -14.02 18.93 -6.18
N ALA A 30 -13.40 18.35 -7.21
CA ALA A 30 -12.74 17.05 -7.10
C ALA A 30 -11.53 17.20 -6.18
N LEU A 31 -11.71 16.92 -4.88
CA LEU A 31 -10.65 16.98 -3.90
C LEU A 31 -9.61 15.89 -4.20
N MET A 32 -8.35 16.29 -4.34
CA MET A 32 -7.20 15.38 -4.35
C MET A 32 -7.23 14.50 -3.08
N ALA A 33 -7.33 13.18 -3.25
CA ALA A 33 -7.26 12.22 -2.15
C ALA A 33 -5.82 11.71 -1.95
N SER A 34 -5.43 11.44 -0.70
CA SER A 34 -4.24 10.65 -0.37
C SER A 34 -4.61 9.17 -0.32
N ILE A 35 -3.92 8.30 -1.07
CA ILE A 35 -4.28 6.88 -1.19
C ILE A 35 -3.04 6.01 -0.95
N LEU A 36 -3.09 5.09 0.02
CA LEU A 36 -2.03 4.10 0.21
C LEU A 36 -2.44 2.76 -0.42
N TYR A 37 -1.68 2.31 -1.42
CA TYR A 37 -1.78 0.97 -1.98
C TYR A 37 -0.78 0.03 -1.31
N VAL A 38 -1.25 -1.14 -0.86
CA VAL A 38 -0.39 -2.14 -0.20
C VAL A 38 -0.25 -3.38 -1.07
N GLY A 39 0.99 -3.80 -1.31
CA GLY A 39 1.32 -5.02 -2.04
C GLY A 39 2.11 -6.01 -1.19
N THR A 40 1.73 -7.29 -1.24
CA THR A 40 2.49 -8.35 -0.56
C THR A 40 2.91 -9.50 -1.49
N SER A 41 2.37 -9.55 -2.70
CA SER A 41 2.68 -10.58 -3.70
C SER A 41 3.88 -10.16 -4.55
N GLY A 42 4.77 -11.11 -4.80
CA GLY A 42 5.96 -10.94 -5.64
C GLY A 42 5.85 -11.79 -6.90
N THR A 43 6.91 -12.54 -7.22
CA THR A 43 6.95 -13.41 -8.40
C THR A 43 6.02 -14.62 -8.31
N ASP A 44 5.53 -14.94 -7.11
CA ASP A 44 4.59 -16.04 -6.84
C ASP A 44 3.18 -15.77 -7.42
N ASP A 45 2.79 -14.51 -7.52
CA ASP A 45 1.60 -14.06 -8.24
C ASP A 45 1.90 -12.75 -9.00
N PRO A 46 2.42 -12.86 -10.24
CA PRO A 46 2.81 -11.71 -11.05
C PRO A 46 1.67 -10.71 -11.31
N THR A 47 0.43 -11.18 -11.36
CA THR A 47 -0.72 -10.30 -11.61
C THR A 47 -1.04 -9.49 -10.36
N ARG A 48 -1.05 -10.12 -9.18
CA ARG A 48 -1.25 -9.41 -7.91
C ARG A 48 -0.11 -8.47 -7.57
N ALA A 49 1.13 -8.83 -7.92
CA ALA A 49 2.30 -7.96 -7.77
C ALA A 49 2.16 -6.65 -8.55
N GLY A 50 1.47 -6.66 -9.70
CA GLY A 50 1.23 -5.48 -10.52
C GLY A 50 0.18 -4.51 -9.95
N PHE A 51 -0.77 -4.96 -9.13
CA PHE A 51 -1.91 -4.14 -8.70
C PHE A 51 -1.55 -2.83 -8.00
N PRO A 52 -0.65 -2.79 -6.99
CA PRO A 52 -0.32 -1.54 -6.30
C PRO A 52 0.23 -0.47 -7.24
N PHE A 53 1.07 -0.86 -8.20
CA PHE A 53 1.67 0.04 -9.18
C PHE A 53 0.65 0.51 -10.21
N ASN A 54 -0.15 -0.41 -10.77
CA ASN A 54 -1.16 -0.08 -11.76
C ASN A 54 -2.23 0.87 -11.20
N PHE A 55 -2.70 0.61 -9.97
CA PHE A 55 -3.70 1.47 -9.33
C PHE A 55 -3.14 2.81 -8.89
N ALA A 56 -1.87 2.87 -8.44
CA ALA A 56 -1.21 4.14 -8.17
C ALA A 56 -1.12 4.99 -9.44
N LEU A 57 -0.75 4.40 -10.58
CA LEU A 57 -0.71 5.15 -11.85
C LEU A 57 -2.10 5.65 -12.27
N GLY A 58 -3.13 4.81 -12.17
CA GLY A 58 -4.51 5.26 -12.41
C GLY A 58 -4.97 6.37 -11.45
N ALA A 59 -4.53 6.35 -10.19
CA ALA A 59 -4.80 7.40 -9.22
C ALA A 59 -4.07 8.71 -9.56
N VAL A 60 -2.81 8.64 -10.05
CA VAL A 60 -2.10 9.80 -10.58
C VAL A 60 -2.86 10.41 -11.76
N GLU A 61 -3.31 9.59 -12.71
CA GLU A 61 -4.10 10.03 -13.87
C GLU A 61 -5.43 10.69 -13.46
N ALA A 62 -6.04 10.22 -12.37
CA ALA A 62 -7.25 10.79 -11.79
C ALA A 62 -7.02 12.07 -10.95
N GLY A 63 -5.78 12.55 -10.81
CA GLY A 63 -5.45 13.75 -10.02
C GLY A 63 -5.42 13.52 -8.51
N HIS A 64 -5.15 12.29 -8.07
CA HIS A 64 -4.96 11.95 -6.66
C HIS A 64 -3.47 11.84 -6.30
N ALA A 65 -3.18 11.76 -5.00
CA ALA A 65 -1.84 11.61 -4.44
C ALA A 65 -1.67 10.20 -3.85
N PRO A 66 -1.28 9.21 -4.67
CA PRO A 66 -1.07 7.86 -4.19
C PRO A 66 0.32 7.66 -3.57
N GLU A 67 0.42 6.63 -2.74
CA GLU A 67 1.65 6.07 -2.18
C GLU A 67 1.56 4.54 -2.27
N ILE A 68 2.72 3.87 -2.31
CA ILE A 68 2.81 2.41 -2.36
C ILE A 68 3.60 1.92 -1.15
N PHE A 69 3.07 0.93 -0.43
CA PHE A 69 3.82 0.14 0.55
C PHE A 69 3.90 -1.31 0.07
N ILE A 70 5.10 -1.87 0.00
CA ILE A 70 5.34 -3.26 -0.37
C ILE A 70 5.98 -3.99 0.81
N ALA A 71 5.52 -5.22 1.08
CA ALA A 71 6.04 -6.03 2.17
C ALA A 71 6.10 -7.52 1.79
N GLY A 72 6.81 -8.33 2.56
CA GLY A 72 6.91 -9.77 2.31
C GLY A 72 7.56 -10.06 0.94
N GLU A 73 6.92 -10.90 0.13
CA GLU A 73 7.46 -11.27 -1.20
C GLU A 73 7.55 -10.07 -2.15
N ALA A 74 6.65 -9.10 -2.02
CA ALA A 74 6.70 -7.88 -2.83
C ALA A 74 7.96 -7.04 -2.55
N ALA A 75 8.60 -7.18 -1.38
CA ALA A 75 9.83 -6.44 -1.06
C ALA A 75 10.98 -6.79 -2.01
N TYR A 76 10.99 -7.99 -2.62
CA TYR A 76 12.02 -8.35 -3.61
C TYR A 76 11.87 -7.62 -4.93
N LEU A 77 10.71 -7.02 -5.23
CA LEU A 77 10.45 -6.28 -6.46
C LEU A 77 11.26 -4.98 -6.56
N VAL A 78 11.89 -4.52 -5.47
CA VAL A 78 12.86 -3.41 -5.51
C VAL A 78 14.11 -3.75 -6.32
N LYS A 79 14.39 -5.04 -6.52
CA LYS A 79 15.51 -5.52 -7.33
C LYS A 79 15.12 -5.48 -8.80
N GLN A 80 15.90 -4.77 -9.60
CA GLN A 80 15.61 -4.54 -11.01
C GLN A 80 15.49 -5.86 -11.80
N GLU A 81 16.32 -6.84 -11.49
CA GLU A 81 16.32 -8.15 -12.14
C GLU A 81 15.02 -8.91 -11.86
N ILE A 82 14.50 -8.81 -10.63
CA ILE A 82 13.23 -9.45 -10.24
C ILE A 82 12.06 -8.72 -10.90
N ALA A 83 12.01 -7.39 -10.79
CA ALA A 83 10.93 -6.60 -11.39
C ALA A 83 10.85 -6.78 -12.92
N SER A 84 11.99 -6.95 -13.59
CA SER A 84 12.04 -7.16 -15.05
C SER A 84 11.47 -8.51 -15.48
N ALA A 85 11.40 -9.49 -14.59
CA ALA A 85 10.83 -10.80 -14.85
C ALA A 85 9.31 -10.90 -14.57
N VAL A 86 8.72 -9.89 -13.91
CA VAL A 86 7.30 -9.90 -13.53
C VAL A 86 6.45 -9.33 -14.67
N LEU A 87 5.59 -10.19 -15.22
CA LEU A 87 4.68 -9.90 -16.32
C LEU A 87 3.22 -10.12 -15.86
N PRO A 88 2.55 -9.08 -15.34
CA PRO A 88 1.15 -9.16 -14.93
C PRO A 88 0.23 -9.38 -16.13
N VAL A 89 -0.87 -10.12 -15.95
CA VAL A 89 -1.87 -10.28 -17.00
C VAL A 89 -2.73 -9.01 -17.11
N GLY A 90 -2.88 -8.48 -18.32
CA GLY A 90 -3.75 -7.32 -18.60
C GLY A 90 -3.20 -5.97 -18.15
N MET A 91 -1.92 -5.89 -17.77
CA MET A 91 -1.21 -4.66 -17.42
C MET A 91 0.12 -4.57 -18.19
N PRO A 92 0.79 -3.40 -18.19
CA PRO A 92 2.17 -3.31 -18.67
C PRO A 92 3.13 -4.18 -17.82
N PRO A 93 4.33 -4.50 -18.35
CA PRO A 93 5.39 -5.13 -17.56
C PRO A 93 5.69 -4.35 -16.27
N LEU A 94 5.96 -5.05 -15.16
CA LEU A 94 6.13 -4.39 -13.87
C LEU A 94 7.27 -3.36 -13.89
N ALA A 95 8.39 -3.69 -14.54
CA ALA A 95 9.51 -2.76 -14.68
C ALA A 95 9.14 -1.45 -15.42
N GLU A 96 8.18 -1.48 -16.35
CA GLU A 96 7.66 -0.28 -16.99
C GLU A 96 6.81 0.54 -16.02
N MET A 97 5.92 -0.12 -15.27
CA MET A 97 5.09 0.56 -14.27
C MET A 97 5.93 1.19 -13.16
N ILE A 98 6.98 0.52 -12.68
CA ILE A 98 7.91 1.08 -11.69
C ILE A 98 8.59 2.34 -12.21
N ARG A 99 9.04 2.35 -13.48
CA ARG A 99 9.62 3.55 -14.09
C ARG A 99 8.63 4.71 -14.10
N LYS A 100 7.37 4.47 -14.47
CA LYS A 100 6.31 5.49 -14.46
C LYS A 100 6.02 5.99 -13.05
N VAL A 101 5.97 5.10 -12.06
CA VAL A 101 5.80 5.45 -10.64
C VAL A 101 6.93 6.38 -10.16
N VAL A 102 8.17 6.08 -10.54
CA VAL A 102 9.35 6.92 -10.24
C VAL A 102 9.27 8.27 -10.97
N GLU A 103 8.90 8.27 -12.26
CA GLU A 103 8.73 9.49 -13.07
C GLU A 103 7.69 10.44 -12.44
N HIS A 104 6.57 9.89 -11.98
CA HIS A 104 5.52 10.64 -11.28
C HIS A 104 5.84 10.95 -9.80
N ARG A 105 7.00 10.51 -9.29
CA ARG A 105 7.45 10.69 -7.91
C ARG A 105 6.46 10.15 -6.86
N VAL A 106 5.77 9.05 -7.19
CA VAL A 106 4.92 8.34 -6.24
C VAL A 106 5.82 7.70 -5.17
N PRO A 107 5.63 8.00 -3.86
CA PRO A 107 6.41 7.39 -2.79
C PRO A 107 6.24 5.88 -2.75
N VAL A 108 7.35 5.16 -2.55
CA VAL A 108 7.36 3.70 -2.38
C VAL A 108 8.09 3.35 -1.09
N TRP A 109 7.42 2.60 -0.22
CA TRP A 109 7.87 2.16 1.09
C TRP A 109 8.03 0.64 1.10
N VAL A 110 9.03 0.13 1.83
CA VAL A 110 9.34 -1.30 1.94
C VAL A 110 9.45 -1.69 3.41
#